data_AF-A0A519KYR5-F1
#
_entry.id   AF-A0A519KYR5-F1
#
_cell.length_a   1.000
_cell.length_b   1.000
_cell.length_c   1.000
_cell.angle_alpha   90.00
_cell.angle_beta   90.00
_cell.angle_gamma   90.00
#
_symmetry.space_group_name_H-M   'P 1'
#
loop_
_entity.id
_entity.type
_entity.pdbx_description
1 polymer ?
#
loop_
_entity_poly.entity_id
_entity_poly.type
_entity_poly.pdbx_seq_one_letter_code
_entity_poly.pdbx_strand_id
1 'polypeptide(L)'
;KALIAAPESWAPEARKVKTPYEFVISAHRAMGTRPQRVPQLQQALLAMGQPAWSAPSPEGWPDTAADWAGPDALVKRLNWAKGVGDMAANADAVALAEGALGERLSDRSRQFVARAESRAEAVTLFLMSPEFQRR
;
A
#
# COMPACT_ATOMS: atom_id res chain seq x y z
N LYS A 1 17.75 -22.67 2.53
CA LYS A 1 16.84 -23.51 3.35
C LYS A 1 16.50 -22.86 4.69
N ALA A 2 17.46 -22.25 5.40
CA ALA A 2 17.22 -21.60 6.70
C ALA A 2 16.08 -20.56 6.72
N LEU A 3 16.02 -19.62 5.77
CA LEU A 3 14.96 -18.59 5.74
C LEU A 3 13.56 -19.19 5.54
N ILE A 4 13.41 -20.15 4.63
CA ILE A 4 12.14 -20.84 4.36
C ILE A 4 11.70 -21.69 5.57
N ALA A 5 12.65 -22.23 6.34
CA ALA A 5 12.34 -23.05 7.51
C ALA A 5 12.12 -22.23 8.79
N ALA A 6 12.49 -20.94 8.80
CA ALA A 6 12.33 -20.08 9.96
C ALA A 6 10.82 -19.80 10.20
N PRO A 7 10.27 -20.11 11.39
CA PRO A 7 8.86 -19.85 11.71
C PRO A 7 8.46 -18.39 11.52
N GLU A 8 9.38 -17.47 11.76
CA GLU A 8 9.19 -16.03 11.61
C GLU A 8 8.87 -15.62 10.16
N SER A 9 9.33 -16.39 9.17
CA SER A 9 9.05 -16.14 7.75
C SER A 9 7.60 -16.43 7.36
N TRP A 10 6.88 -17.19 8.20
CA TRP A 10 5.48 -17.57 7.99
C TRP A 10 4.55 -16.99 9.05
N ALA A 11 5.08 -16.18 9.96
CA ALA A 11 4.26 -15.50 10.95
C ALA A 11 3.22 -14.60 10.24
N PRO A 12 1.93 -14.66 10.63
CA PRO A 12 0.88 -13.92 9.94
C PRO A 12 0.94 -12.40 10.20
N GLU A 13 1.75 -11.98 11.18
CA GLU A 13 1.86 -10.60 11.61
C GLU A 13 2.76 -9.79 10.65
N ALA A 14 2.13 -8.89 9.90
CA ALA A 14 2.83 -7.92 9.07
C ALA A 14 3.44 -6.80 9.92
N ARG A 15 4.75 -6.87 10.17
CA ARG A 15 5.44 -5.96 11.11
C ARG A 15 6.04 -4.73 10.46
N LYS A 16 6.37 -4.78 9.16
CA LYS A 16 7.07 -3.67 8.51
C LYS A 16 6.11 -2.82 7.70
N VAL A 17 6.29 -1.50 7.79
CA VAL A 17 5.59 -0.56 6.90
C VAL A 17 6.17 -0.73 5.50
N LYS A 18 5.29 -0.87 4.51
CA LYS A 18 5.68 -0.92 3.10
C LYS A 18 6.40 0.38 2.74
N THR A 19 7.52 0.31 2.03
CA THR A 19 8.11 1.47 1.34
C THR A 19 7.14 2.02 0.30
N PRO A 20 7.29 3.28 -0.17
CA PRO A 20 6.47 3.81 -1.26
C PRO A 20 6.43 2.91 -2.51
N TYR A 21 7.56 2.32 -2.87
CA TYR A 21 7.67 1.35 -3.96
C TYR A 21 6.77 0.13 -3.73
N GLU A 22 6.88 -0.50 -2.57
CA GLU A 22 6.07 -1.66 -2.22
C GLU A 22 4.58 -1.31 -2.13
N PHE A 23 4.24 -0.13 -1.61
CA PHE A 23 2.88 0.36 -1.50
C PHE A 23 2.23 0.52 -2.88
N VAL A 24 2.91 1.21 -3.82
CA VAL A 24 2.43 1.41 -5.19
C VAL A 24 2.26 0.09 -5.93
N ILE A 25 3.26 -0.80 -5.85
CA ILE A 25 3.19 -2.12 -6.52
C ILE A 25 2.08 -2.98 -5.91
N SER A 26 1.92 -2.96 -4.59
CA SER A 26 0.85 -3.71 -3.92
C SER A 26 -0.53 -3.20 -4.30
N ALA A 27 -0.71 -1.88 -4.45
CA ALA A 27 -1.97 -1.29 -4.89
C ALA A 27 -2.33 -1.75 -6.30
N HIS A 28 -1.38 -1.71 -7.24
CA HIS A 28 -1.61 -2.24 -8.59
C HIS A 28 -1.99 -3.72 -8.58
N ARG A 29 -1.28 -4.55 -7.79
CA ARG A 29 -1.60 -5.97 -7.64
C ARG A 29 -3.00 -6.20 -7.06
N ALA A 30 -3.35 -5.47 -6.00
CA ALA A 30 -4.68 -5.58 -5.36
C ALA A 30 -5.79 -5.25 -6.35
N MET A 31 -5.60 -4.22 -7.19
CA MET A 31 -6.56 -3.83 -8.22
C MET A 31 -6.53 -4.72 -9.48
N GLY A 32 -5.64 -5.72 -9.56
CA GLY A 32 -5.45 -6.52 -10.77
C GLY A 32 -4.96 -5.70 -11.98
N THR A 33 -4.39 -4.52 -11.75
CA THR A 33 -3.91 -3.63 -12.81
C THR A 33 -2.40 -3.76 -12.98
N ARG A 34 -1.93 -3.47 -14.20
CA ARG A 34 -0.52 -3.27 -14.47
C ARG A 34 -0.27 -1.78 -14.66
N PRO A 35 0.82 -1.23 -14.12
CA PRO A 35 1.21 0.14 -14.43
C PRO A 35 1.39 0.29 -15.94
N GLN A 36 0.62 1.18 -16.56
CA GLN A 36 0.67 1.36 -18.01
C GLN A 36 1.75 2.35 -18.45
N ARG A 37 2.13 3.29 -17.57
CA ARG A 37 3.07 4.37 -17.90
C ARG A 37 4.13 4.50 -16.81
N VAL A 38 5.37 4.19 -17.16
CA VAL A 38 6.55 4.34 -16.28
C VAL A 38 6.68 5.75 -15.69
N PRO A 39 6.44 6.85 -16.44
CA PRO A 39 6.52 8.19 -15.87
C PRO A 39 5.55 8.41 -14.70
N GLN A 40 4.33 7.85 -14.76
CA GLN A 40 3.35 8.02 -13.68
C GLN A 40 3.81 7.30 -12.40
N LEU A 41 4.42 6.11 -12.53
CA LEU A 41 5.04 5.42 -11.41
C LEU A 41 6.19 6.24 -10.81
N GLN A 42 7.08 6.75 -11.66
CA GLN A 42 8.23 7.55 -11.19
C GLN A 42 7.77 8.81 -10.46
N GLN A 43 6.72 9.49 -10.95
CA GLN A 43 6.15 10.65 -10.28
C GLN A 43 5.51 10.30 -8.93
N ALA A 44 4.79 9.18 -8.84
CA ALA A 44 4.24 8.71 -7.57
C ALA A 44 5.34 8.44 -6.53
N LEU A 45 6.41 7.76 -6.95
CA LEU A 45 7.55 7.44 -6.10
C LEU A 45 8.34 8.67 -5.68
N LEU A 46 8.55 9.62 -6.60
CA LEU A 46 9.18 10.90 -6.31
C LEU A 46 8.35 11.71 -5.30
N ALA A 47 7.03 11.80 -5.51
CA ALA A 47 6.12 12.51 -4.62
C ALA A 47 6.09 11.94 -3.20
N MET A 48 6.32 10.63 -3.06
CA MET A 48 6.40 9.94 -1.77
C MET A 48 7.82 9.84 -1.19
N GLY A 49 8.81 10.48 -1.82
CA GLY A 49 10.18 10.57 -1.28
C GLY A 49 11.05 9.33 -1.49
N GLN A 50 10.67 8.43 -2.41
CA GLN A 50 11.48 7.25 -2.76
C GLN A 50 11.66 7.14 -4.29
N PRO A 51 12.31 8.11 -4.97
CA PRO A 51 12.56 8.04 -6.40
C PRO A 51 13.21 6.70 -6.82
N ALA A 52 12.68 6.11 -7.88
CA ALA A 52 13.16 4.82 -8.39
C ALA A 52 14.64 4.93 -8.83
N TRP A 53 15.44 3.93 -8.46
CA TRP A 53 16.86 3.84 -8.83
C TRP A 53 17.73 5.00 -8.32
N SER A 54 17.33 5.64 -7.22
CA SER A 54 18.02 6.82 -6.69
C SER A 54 18.21 6.73 -5.17
N ALA A 55 18.65 5.57 -4.68
CA ALA A 55 18.95 5.41 -3.26
C ALA A 55 20.05 6.40 -2.82
N PRO A 56 19.93 7.01 -1.62
CA PRO A 56 20.83 8.07 -1.18
C PRO A 56 22.23 7.58 -0.79
N SER A 57 22.40 6.28 -0.53
CA SER A 57 23.68 5.67 -0.14
C SER A 57 23.79 4.22 -0.64
N PRO A 58 24.99 3.59 -0.57
CA PRO A 58 25.16 2.18 -0.88
C PRO A 58 24.34 1.21 -0.02
N GLU A 59 23.90 1.64 1.18
CA GLU A 59 23.02 0.85 2.05
C GLU A 59 21.59 0.74 1.48
N GLY A 60 21.23 1.62 0.54
CA GLY A 60 19.94 1.64 -0.10
C GLY A 60 18.97 2.62 0.55
N TRP A 61 17.68 2.28 0.47
CA TRP A 61 16.61 3.00 1.16
C TRP A 61 16.45 2.48 2.59
N PRO A 62 16.08 3.34 3.56
CA PRO A 62 15.81 2.87 4.90
C PRO A 62 14.59 1.91 4.91
N ASP A 63 14.53 1.04 5.91
CA ASP A 63 13.45 0.04 6.09
C ASP A 63 12.79 0.18 7.46
N THR A 64 12.81 1.39 8.04
CA THR A 64 12.13 1.66 9.32
C THR A 64 10.74 2.24 9.12
N ALA A 65 9.87 2.04 10.10
CA ALA A 65 8.53 2.63 10.08
C ALA A 65 8.56 4.16 10.15
N ALA A 66 9.53 4.75 10.86
CA ALA A 66 9.63 6.20 11.03
C ALA A 66 9.86 6.91 9.69
N ASP A 67 10.67 6.31 8.81
CA ASP A 67 10.98 6.86 7.49
C ASP A 67 9.76 6.86 6.55
N TRP A 68 8.82 5.93 6.75
CA TRP A 68 7.75 5.66 5.79
C TRP A 68 6.32 5.90 6.29
N ALA A 69 6.13 6.07 7.60
CA ALA A 69 4.84 6.32 8.24
C ALA A 69 4.83 7.58 9.13
N GLY A 70 5.78 8.50 8.94
CA GLY A 70 5.70 9.83 9.53
C GLY A 70 4.50 10.63 8.99
N PRO A 71 4.06 11.71 9.68
CA PRO A 71 2.86 12.47 9.31
C PRO A 71 2.85 12.93 7.84
N ASP A 72 3.95 13.50 7.35
CA ASP A 72 4.09 13.93 5.95
C ASP A 72 4.01 12.76 4.96
N ALA A 73 4.68 11.65 5.26
CA ALA A 73 4.64 10.45 4.42
C ALA A 73 3.22 9.87 4.32
N LEU A 74 2.46 9.87 5.42
CA LEU A 74 1.06 9.41 5.42
C LEU A 74 0.15 10.33 4.58
N VAL A 75 0.35 11.65 4.64
CA VAL A 75 -0.41 12.61 3.81
C VAL A 75 -0.11 12.39 2.33
N LYS A 76 1.16 12.20 1.96
CA LYS A 76 1.56 11.90 0.57
C LYS A 76 0.94 10.60 0.05
N ARG A 77 0.91 9.55 0.87
CA ARG A 77 0.22 8.29 0.54
C ARG A 77 -1.27 8.48 0.39
N LEU A 78 -1.92 9.22 1.29
CA LEU A 78 -3.34 9.51 1.22
C LEU A 78 -3.69 10.24 -0.08
N ASN A 79 -2.92 11.26 -0.45
CA ASN A 79 -3.14 12.01 -1.68
C ASN A 79 -3.00 11.13 -2.93
N TRP A 80 -1.98 10.25 -2.95
CA TRP A 80 -1.83 9.29 -4.03
C TRP A 80 -2.98 8.26 -4.06
N ALA A 81 -3.38 7.73 -2.90
CA ALA A 81 -4.47 6.76 -2.77
C ALA A 81 -5.82 7.34 -3.20
N LYS A 82 -6.08 8.63 -2.93
CA LYS A 82 -7.27 9.34 -3.45
C LYS A 82 -7.32 9.32 -4.97
N GLY A 83 -6.21 9.66 -5.63
CA GLY A 83 -6.13 9.60 -7.10
C GLY A 83 -6.37 8.18 -7.64
N VAL A 84 -5.90 7.15 -6.94
CA VAL A 84 -6.22 5.76 -7.27
C VAL A 84 -7.70 5.45 -7.08
N GLY A 85 -8.30 5.91 -5.97
CA GLY A 85 -9.73 5.77 -5.70
C GLY A 85 -10.59 6.39 -6.78
N ASP A 86 -10.25 7.60 -7.24
CA ASP A 86 -10.94 8.29 -8.32
C ASP A 86 -10.89 7.49 -9.63
N MET A 87 -9.73 6.90 -9.94
CA MET A 87 -9.57 6.03 -11.12
C MET A 87 -10.31 4.69 -10.99
N ALA A 88 -10.51 4.20 -9.78
CA ALA A 88 -11.12 2.91 -9.46
C ALA A 88 -12.57 3.05 -8.96
N ALA A 89 -13.28 4.14 -9.26
CA ALA A 89 -14.62 4.43 -8.75
C ALA A 89 -15.69 3.37 -9.12
N ASN A 90 -15.42 2.48 -10.08
CA ASN A 90 -16.30 1.37 -10.44
C ASN A 90 -15.97 0.04 -9.75
N ALA A 91 -14.88 -0.02 -8.97
CA ALA A 91 -14.45 -1.23 -8.30
C ALA A 91 -15.27 -1.51 -7.03
N ASP A 92 -15.43 -2.79 -6.71
CA ASP A 92 -15.91 -3.23 -5.40
C ASP A 92 -14.74 -3.23 -4.42
N ALA A 93 -14.63 -2.15 -3.63
CA ALA A 93 -13.52 -1.97 -2.69
C ALA A 93 -13.49 -3.04 -1.58
N VAL A 94 -14.65 -3.59 -1.19
CA VAL A 94 -14.70 -4.66 -0.18
C VAL A 94 -14.13 -5.94 -0.77
N ALA A 95 -14.57 -6.33 -1.97
CA ALA A 95 -14.05 -7.49 -2.66
C ALA A 95 -12.53 -7.35 -2.96
N LEU A 96 -12.07 -6.14 -3.31
CA LEU A 96 -10.65 -5.85 -3.48
C LEU A 96 -9.88 -6.03 -2.16
N ALA A 97 -10.41 -5.53 -1.05
CA ALA A 97 -9.79 -5.65 0.26
C ALA A 97 -9.69 -7.11 0.72
N GLU A 98 -10.75 -7.88 0.54
CA GLU A 98 -10.79 -9.31 0.85
C GLU A 98 -9.80 -10.10 -0.01
N GLY A 99 -9.80 -9.87 -1.33
CA GLY A 99 -8.89 -10.55 -2.23
C GLY A 99 -7.41 -10.23 -1.97
N ALA A 100 -7.11 -8.99 -1.54
CA ALA A 100 -5.75 -8.56 -1.29
C ALA A 100 -5.20 -8.95 0.09
N LEU A 101 -6.05 -8.97 1.12
CA LEU A 101 -5.61 -9.16 2.52
C LEU A 101 -6.05 -10.51 3.11
N GLY A 102 -7.12 -11.13 2.61
CA GLY A 102 -7.66 -12.38 3.15
C GLY A 102 -7.91 -12.29 4.66
N GLU A 103 -7.39 -13.26 5.41
CA GLU A 103 -7.50 -13.33 6.88
C GLU A 103 -6.86 -12.13 7.61
N ARG A 104 -5.99 -11.36 6.94
CA ARG A 104 -5.39 -10.15 7.52
C ARG A 104 -6.34 -8.95 7.54
N LEU A 105 -7.46 -8.99 6.83
CA LEU A 105 -8.42 -7.88 6.83
C LEU A 105 -9.21 -7.89 8.15
N SER A 106 -8.97 -6.91 9.02
CA SER A 106 -9.76 -6.80 10.25
C SER A 106 -11.20 -6.39 9.95
N ASP A 107 -12.11 -6.79 10.85
CA ASP A 107 -13.52 -6.37 10.82
C ASP A 107 -13.65 -4.84 10.86
N ARG A 108 -12.73 -4.17 11.57
CA ARG A 108 -12.69 -2.71 11.63
C ARG A 108 -12.43 -2.12 10.25
N SER A 109 -11.33 -2.50 9.60
CA SER A 109 -10.96 -1.97 8.28
C SER A 109 -12.03 -2.32 7.24
N ARG A 110 -12.56 -3.54 7.27
CA ARG A 110 -13.71 -3.97 6.46
C ARG A 110 -14.92 -3.05 6.63
N GLN A 111 -15.29 -2.74 7.87
CA GLN A 111 -16.45 -1.89 8.16
C GLN A 111 -16.26 -0.46 7.67
N PHE A 112 -15.06 0.12 7.82
CA PHE A 112 -14.76 1.46 7.28
C PHE A 112 -14.85 1.50 5.76
N VAL A 113 -14.28 0.50 5.07
CA VAL A 113 -14.35 0.39 3.61
C VAL A 113 -15.81 0.25 3.14
N ALA A 114 -16.60 -0.61 3.80
CA ALA A 114 -17.99 -0.85 3.43
C ALA A 114 -18.93 0.34 3.68
N ARG A 115 -18.57 1.25 4.60
CA ARG A 115 -19.38 2.42 4.98
C ARG A 115 -18.90 3.73 4.36
N ALA A 116 -17.91 3.68 3.48
CA ALA A 116 -17.42 4.87 2.80
C ALA A 116 -18.55 5.58 2.04
N GLU A 117 -18.51 6.91 1.99
CA GLU A 117 -19.57 7.72 1.37
C GLU A 117 -19.59 7.55 -0.16
N SER A 118 -18.45 7.15 -0.74
CA SER A 118 -18.32 6.85 -2.16
C SER A 118 -17.42 5.64 -2.40
N ARG A 119 -17.53 5.06 -3.61
CA ARG A 119 -16.64 3.97 -4.04
C ARG A 119 -15.18 4.40 -4.13
N ALA A 120 -14.92 5.63 -4.58
CA ALA A 120 -13.57 6.19 -4.64
C ALA A 120 -12.95 6.34 -3.24
N GLU A 121 -13.75 6.80 -2.27
CA GLU A 121 -13.36 6.85 -0.87
C GLU A 121 -13.15 5.44 -0.31
N ALA A 122 -14.01 4.46 -0.64
CA ALA A 122 -13.86 3.08 -0.19
C ALA A 122 -12.50 2.49 -0.59
N VAL A 123 -12.08 2.69 -1.85
CA VAL A 123 -10.75 2.28 -2.32
C VAL A 123 -9.64 3.04 -1.58
N THR A 124 -9.81 4.34 -1.35
CA THR A 124 -8.86 5.15 -0.59
C THR A 124 -8.68 4.63 0.83
N LEU A 125 -9.78 4.35 1.54
CA LEU A 125 -9.78 3.80 2.90
C LEU A 125 -9.15 2.41 2.94
N PHE A 126 -9.43 1.57 1.94
CA PHE A 126 -8.79 0.27 1.81
C PHE A 126 -7.28 0.41 1.69
N LEU A 127 -6.79 1.22 0.76
CA LEU A 127 -5.35 1.42 0.56
C LEU A 127 -4.70 2.04 1.81
N MET A 128 -5.39 2.92 2.53
CA MET A 128 -4.89 3.55 3.76
C MET A 128 -5.10 2.71 5.02
N SER A 129 -5.69 1.51 4.92
CA SER A 129 -5.89 0.62 6.07
C SER A 129 -4.54 0.18 6.69
N PRO A 130 -4.45 0.05 8.02
CA PRO A 130 -3.23 -0.40 8.69
C PRO A 130 -2.63 -1.69 8.12
N GLU A 131 -3.48 -2.62 7.72
CA GLU A 131 -3.10 -3.95 7.23
C GLU A 131 -2.56 -3.87 5.80
N PHE A 132 -3.10 -2.98 4.97
CA PHE A 132 -2.58 -2.71 3.64
C PHE A 132 -1.29 -1.89 3.66
N GLN A 133 -1.08 -1.04 4.67
CA GLN A 133 0.17 -0.28 4.82
C GLN A 133 1.38 -1.16 5.21
N ARG A 134 1.15 -2.42 5.61
CA ARG A 134 2.20 -3.31 6.16
C ARG A 134 2.41 -4.58 5.34
N ARG A 135 3.62 -5.14 5.43
CA ARG A 135 3.96 -6.47 4.90
C ARG A 135 4.57 -7.35 5.99
#